data_AF-A0A3D0XK55-F1
#
_entry.id   AF-A0A3D0XK55-F1
#
_cell.length_a   1.000
_cell.length_b   1.000
_cell.length_c   1.000
_cell.angle_alpha   90.00
_cell.angle_beta   90.00
_cell.angle_gamma   90.00
#
_symmetry.space_group_name_H-M   'P 1'
#
loop_
_entity.id
_entity.type
_entity.pdbx_description
1 polymer ?
#
loop_
_entity_poly.entity_id
_entity_poly.type
_entity_poly.pdbx_seq_one_letter_code
_entity_poly.pdbx_strand_id
1 'polypeptide(L)'
;MGLLVRPVRADEMMLFNGRNLDGWESPHPGVWRVEDGTIVGGSMEGNPQNEFLATTREFKHFRLRFEYRLVGIEGFINGGVQFRSQRLVNPPNEMIGYQADIGAGYSGSLYDESRRRRMLVQADSDLIDQLEKPGEWNQYEVWVEGPQVRLFLNETLTVSYVEEEERIEQTGKIALQIHGNCKAEIAFRNLMLEVLPDPVVPPSSVISSRFGEGQSRKPHPPFEGVTFEPLQEGRLVWVGQENAVMEQEHGFFEALMQTAFASSRMTFRSMAWEGDTVYEQWRDLHFGPWPEQLRAATCSTLLVQ
;
A
#
# COMPACT_ATOMS: atom_id res chain seq x y z
N MET A 1 9.36 -33.59 8.85
CA MET A 1 8.47 -33.53 7.67
C MET A 1 8.42 -32.08 7.24
N GLY A 2 9.29 -31.67 6.32
CA GLY A 2 9.43 -30.27 5.91
C GLY A 2 8.23 -29.85 5.07
N LEU A 3 7.50 -28.84 5.52
CA LEU A 3 6.46 -28.20 4.73
C LEU A 3 7.15 -27.41 3.62
N LEU A 4 7.25 -28.00 2.42
CA LEU A 4 7.57 -27.27 1.20
C LEU A 4 6.35 -26.42 0.85
N VAL A 5 6.35 -25.17 1.33
CA VAL A 5 5.44 -24.14 0.83
C VAL A 5 5.90 -23.83 -0.59
N ARG A 6 5.22 -24.42 -1.58
CA ARG A 6 5.36 -23.94 -2.96
C ARG A 6 4.81 -22.52 -3.01
N PRO A 7 5.53 -21.53 -3.55
CA PRO A 7 4.91 -20.24 -3.81
C PRO A 7 3.74 -20.49 -4.77
N VAL A 8 2.55 -20.05 -4.38
CA VAL A 8 1.42 -19.98 -5.30
C VAL A 8 1.88 -19.02 -6.39
N ARG A 9 2.08 -19.55 -7.60
CA ARG A 9 2.45 -18.74 -8.76
C ARG A 9 1.28 -17.77 -8.97
N ALA A 10 1.55 -16.47 -8.90
CA ALA A 10 0.54 -15.48 -9.20
C ALA A 10 0.10 -15.65 -10.66
N ASP A 11 -1.21 -15.59 -10.89
CA ASP A 11 -1.77 -15.71 -12.24
C ASP A 11 -1.62 -14.35 -12.95
N GLU A 12 -0.65 -14.26 -13.86
CA GLU A 12 -0.48 -13.13 -14.76
C GLU A 12 -1.38 -13.25 -15.99
N MET A 13 -2.08 -12.17 -16.33
CA MET A 13 -2.92 -12.10 -17.53
C MET A 13 -2.82 -10.74 -18.21
N MET A 14 -2.99 -10.72 -19.52
CA MET A 14 -3.21 -9.48 -20.26
C MET A 14 -4.65 -9.01 -20.01
N LEU A 15 -4.80 -7.84 -19.40
CA LEU A 15 -6.11 -7.23 -19.14
C LEU A 15 -6.73 -6.63 -20.41
N PHE A 16 -5.89 -6.30 -21.39
CA PHE A 16 -6.29 -5.88 -22.72
C PHE A 16 -5.71 -6.83 -23.78
N ASN A 17 -6.55 -7.28 -24.71
CA ASN A 17 -6.17 -8.27 -25.71
C ASN A 17 -5.46 -7.68 -26.95
N GLY A 18 -5.29 -6.36 -27.02
CA GLY A 18 -4.62 -5.67 -28.13
C GLY A 18 -5.46 -5.52 -29.40
N ARG A 19 -6.73 -5.93 -29.41
CA ARG A 19 -7.56 -6.02 -30.62
C ARG A 19 -8.92 -5.35 -30.49
N ASN A 20 -9.60 -5.52 -29.36
CA ASN A 20 -10.92 -4.99 -29.12
C ASN A 20 -11.15 -4.75 -27.62
N LEU A 21 -12.29 -4.16 -27.27
CA LEU A 21 -12.63 -3.84 -25.88
C LEU A 21 -13.40 -4.97 -25.18
N ASP A 22 -13.23 -6.24 -25.61
CA ASP A 22 -13.86 -7.37 -24.93
C ASP A 22 -13.40 -7.43 -23.47
N GLY A 23 -14.35 -7.58 -22.55
CA GLY A 23 -14.09 -7.54 -21.11
C GLY A 23 -14.12 -6.13 -20.50
N TRP A 24 -14.35 -5.10 -21.31
CA TRP A 24 -14.50 -3.71 -20.88
C TRP A 24 -15.92 -3.18 -21.15
N GLU A 25 -16.35 -2.20 -20.36
CA GLU A 25 -17.65 -1.55 -20.47
C GLU A 25 -17.54 -0.03 -20.30
N SER A 26 -18.30 0.71 -21.13
CA SER A 26 -18.49 2.15 -21.04
C SER A 26 -19.93 2.48 -21.44
N PRO A 27 -20.63 3.39 -20.75
CA PRO A 27 -22.02 3.74 -21.08
C PRO A 27 -22.15 4.54 -22.37
N HIS A 28 -21.08 5.23 -22.80
CA HIS A 28 -21.11 6.13 -23.93
C HIS A 28 -20.18 5.62 -25.06
N PRO A 29 -20.74 5.18 -26.20
CA PRO A 29 -19.94 4.72 -27.32
C PRO A 29 -19.16 5.88 -27.96
N GLY A 30 -18.01 5.57 -28.54
CA GLY A 30 -17.21 6.52 -29.32
C GLY A 30 -16.16 7.31 -28.53
N VAL A 31 -16.19 7.28 -27.20
CA VAL A 31 -15.13 7.88 -26.36
C VAL A 31 -13.87 7.04 -26.36
N TRP A 32 -14.05 5.72 -26.34
CA TRP A 32 -12.98 4.73 -26.25
C TRP A 32 -12.89 3.91 -27.53
N ARG A 33 -11.67 3.69 -28.01
CA ARG A 33 -11.38 2.98 -29.25
C ARG A 33 -10.07 2.21 -29.16
N VAL A 34 -9.85 1.29 -30.10
CA VAL A 34 -8.59 0.57 -30.23
C VAL A 34 -7.85 1.06 -31.46
N GLU A 35 -6.63 1.52 -31.28
CA GLU A 35 -5.73 2.01 -32.35
C GLU A 35 -4.34 1.43 -32.14
N ASP A 36 -3.78 0.81 -33.17
CA ASP A 36 -2.41 0.24 -33.17
C ASP A 36 -2.08 -0.64 -31.95
N GLY A 37 -3.05 -1.45 -31.50
CA GLY A 37 -2.87 -2.32 -30.35
C GLY A 37 -2.88 -1.60 -29.00
N THR A 38 -3.44 -0.39 -28.95
CA THR A 38 -3.60 0.43 -27.74
C THR A 38 -5.07 0.79 -27.51
N ILE A 39 -5.47 0.98 -26.26
CA ILE A 39 -6.75 1.59 -25.93
C ILE A 39 -6.56 3.11 -25.94
N VAL A 40 -7.34 3.83 -26.72
CA VAL A 40 -7.32 5.31 -26.77
C VAL A 40 -8.65 5.86 -26.26
N GLY A 41 -8.59 6.80 -25.33
CA GLY A 41 -9.72 7.51 -24.76
C GLY A 41 -9.66 9.00 -25.02
N GLY A 42 -10.80 9.61 -25.31
CA GLY A 42 -10.95 11.05 -25.50
C GLY A 42 -10.80 11.51 -26.96
N SER A 43 -10.77 12.83 -27.14
CA SER A 43 -10.68 13.49 -28.45
C SER A 43 -9.95 14.83 -28.36
N MET A 44 -9.15 15.12 -29.40
CA MET A 44 -8.55 16.44 -29.60
C MET A 44 -9.55 17.53 -30.02
N GLU A 45 -10.78 17.15 -30.40
CA GLU A 45 -11.86 18.09 -30.70
C GLU A 45 -12.61 18.54 -29.43
N GLY A 46 -12.53 17.75 -28.36
CA GLY A 46 -13.09 18.09 -27.05
C GLY A 46 -13.73 16.92 -26.32
N ASN A 47 -13.56 16.91 -25.01
CA ASN A 47 -14.14 15.96 -24.06
C ASN A 47 -15.12 16.73 -23.16
N PRO A 48 -16.44 16.58 -23.29
CA PRO A 48 -17.41 17.41 -22.56
C PRO A 48 -17.56 17.04 -21.09
N GLN A 49 -17.24 15.80 -20.71
CA GLN A 49 -17.41 15.25 -19.38
C GLN A 49 -16.39 14.14 -19.11
N ASN A 50 -16.28 13.71 -17.85
CA ASN A 50 -15.43 12.59 -17.48
C ASN A 50 -15.99 11.29 -18.05
N GLU A 51 -15.11 10.44 -18.54
CA GLU A 51 -15.51 9.16 -19.11
C GLU A 51 -14.57 8.06 -18.65
N PHE A 52 -15.15 6.90 -18.35
CA PHE A 52 -14.41 5.77 -17.82
C PHE A 52 -14.73 4.47 -18.55
N LEU A 53 -13.69 3.78 -18.99
CA LEU A 53 -13.76 2.42 -19.53
C LEU A 53 -13.39 1.43 -18.41
N ALA A 54 -14.38 0.72 -17.88
CA ALA A 54 -14.18 -0.17 -16.73
C ALA A 54 -14.11 -1.63 -17.15
N THR A 55 -13.40 -2.45 -16.38
CA THR A 55 -13.44 -3.89 -16.52
C THR A 55 -14.82 -4.41 -16.12
N THR A 56 -15.30 -5.43 -16.84
CA THR A 56 -16.52 -6.19 -16.47
C THR A 56 -16.30 -7.00 -15.20
N ARG A 57 -15.06 -7.44 -14.96
CA ARG A 57 -14.61 -8.19 -13.78
C ARG A 57 -14.13 -7.28 -12.65
N GLU A 58 -14.15 -7.83 -11.44
CA GLU A 58 -13.60 -7.20 -10.24
C GLU A 58 -12.35 -7.93 -9.75
N PHE A 59 -11.48 -7.20 -9.06
CA PHE A 59 -10.19 -7.67 -8.56
C PHE A 59 -9.97 -7.15 -7.14
N LYS A 60 -9.35 -7.99 -6.31
CA LYS A 60 -9.10 -7.72 -4.90
C LYS A 60 -7.63 -7.39 -4.65
N HIS A 61 -6.74 -8.37 -4.79
CA HIS A 61 -5.30 -8.19 -4.64
C HIS A 61 -4.61 -8.39 -5.97
N PHE A 62 -3.83 -7.40 -6.41
CA PHE A 62 -3.16 -7.47 -7.70
C PHE A 62 -2.00 -6.49 -7.81
N ARG A 63 -1.14 -6.76 -8.79
CA ARG A 63 -0.26 -5.78 -9.41
C ARG A 63 -0.71 -5.54 -10.83
N LEU A 64 -1.04 -4.30 -11.15
CA LEU A 64 -1.36 -3.88 -12.49
C LEU A 64 -0.17 -3.08 -13.03
N ARG A 65 0.40 -3.53 -14.13
CA ARG A 65 1.45 -2.83 -14.88
C ARG A 65 0.88 -2.39 -16.21
N PHE A 66 1.15 -1.15 -16.61
CA PHE A 66 0.72 -0.63 -17.90
C PHE A 66 1.61 0.51 -18.35
N GLU A 67 1.50 0.84 -19.62
CA GLU A 67 2.06 2.06 -20.17
C GLU A 67 0.94 3.02 -20.56
N TYR A 68 1.14 4.31 -20.32
CA TYR A 68 0.25 5.37 -20.76
C TYR A 68 0.97 6.44 -21.57
N ARG A 69 0.24 7.11 -22.45
CA ARG A 69 0.65 8.35 -23.11
C ARG A 69 -0.51 9.33 -23.11
N LEU A 70 -0.34 10.47 -22.45
CA LEU A 70 -1.34 11.54 -22.38
C LEU A 70 -0.87 12.73 -23.23
N VAL A 71 -1.71 13.16 -24.16
CA VAL A 71 -1.48 14.33 -25.02
C VAL A 71 -2.69 15.25 -24.96
N GLY A 72 -2.46 16.56 -24.97
CA GLY A 72 -3.55 17.52 -24.95
C GLY A 72 -3.10 18.93 -25.27
N ILE A 73 -4.05 19.77 -25.70
CA ILE A 73 -3.78 21.11 -26.22
C ILE A 73 -4.57 22.22 -25.53
N GLU A 74 -5.63 21.87 -24.79
CA GLU A 74 -6.52 22.84 -24.15
C GLU A 74 -7.27 22.24 -22.95
N GLY A 75 -7.45 23.02 -21.89
CA GLY A 75 -8.23 22.63 -20.71
C GLY A 75 -7.47 21.78 -19.69
N PHE A 76 -8.21 21.04 -18.86
CA PHE A 76 -7.65 20.23 -17.78
C PHE A 76 -7.18 18.87 -18.31
N ILE A 77 -5.92 18.82 -18.78
CA ILE A 77 -5.33 17.62 -19.40
C ILE A 77 -5.01 16.59 -18.30
N ASN A 78 -5.99 15.74 -18.00
CA ASN A 78 -5.93 14.77 -16.92
C ASN A 78 -6.63 13.46 -17.31
N GLY A 79 -6.16 12.38 -16.75
CA GLY A 79 -6.82 11.09 -16.72
C GLY A 79 -6.33 10.32 -15.51
N GLY A 80 -6.50 9.00 -15.56
CA GLY A 80 -6.09 8.16 -14.46
C GLY A 80 -6.54 6.73 -14.64
N VAL A 81 -6.18 5.90 -13.67
CA VAL A 81 -6.64 4.53 -13.57
C VAL A 81 -7.31 4.33 -12.21
N GLN A 82 -8.62 4.12 -12.25
CA GLN A 82 -9.41 3.68 -11.12
C GLN A 82 -9.08 2.23 -10.78
N PHE A 83 -9.06 1.89 -9.50
CA PHE A 83 -8.85 0.52 -9.03
C PHE A 83 -9.61 0.26 -7.73
N ARG A 84 -10.06 -0.99 -7.55
CA ARG A 84 -11.00 -1.37 -6.48
C ARG A 84 -12.22 -0.42 -6.43
N SER A 85 -12.62 0.08 -7.60
CA SER A 85 -13.68 1.08 -7.73
C SER A 85 -14.98 0.43 -8.20
N GLN A 86 -16.10 1.09 -7.93
CA GLN A 86 -17.41 0.69 -8.41
C GLN A 86 -17.95 1.70 -9.41
N ARG A 87 -18.80 1.25 -10.35
CA ARG A 87 -19.48 2.14 -11.27
C ARG A 87 -20.62 2.84 -10.54
N LEU A 88 -20.74 4.16 -10.65
CA LEU A 88 -21.90 4.86 -10.13
C LEU A 88 -23.15 4.55 -10.96
N VAL A 89 -24.31 4.50 -10.29
CA VAL A 89 -25.60 4.28 -10.98
C VAL A 89 -26.08 5.56 -11.65
N ASN A 90 -25.86 6.71 -11.00
CA ASN A 90 -26.26 8.00 -11.50
C ASN A 90 -25.26 9.08 -11.06
N PRO A 91 -24.51 9.71 -11.97
CA PRO A 91 -24.49 9.43 -13.41
C PRO A 91 -23.69 8.14 -13.74
N PRO A 92 -24.05 7.40 -14.80
CA PRO A 92 -23.47 6.08 -15.09
C PRO A 92 -22.09 6.12 -15.75
N ASN A 93 -21.60 7.30 -16.15
CA ASN A 93 -20.25 7.47 -16.66
C ASN A 93 -19.20 7.54 -15.56
N GLU A 94 -19.58 7.83 -14.32
CA GLU A 94 -18.64 8.04 -13.21
C GLU A 94 -18.29 6.75 -12.46
N MET A 95 -17.15 6.79 -11.78
CA MET A 95 -16.66 5.73 -10.89
C MET A 95 -16.57 6.24 -9.45
N ILE A 96 -16.59 5.34 -8.48
CA ILE A 96 -16.37 5.65 -7.06
C ILE A 96 -15.28 4.72 -6.49
N GLY A 97 -14.21 5.30 -5.96
CA GLY A 97 -13.08 4.55 -5.39
C GLY A 97 -11.72 5.19 -5.69
N TYR A 98 -10.65 4.42 -5.53
CA TYR A 98 -9.28 4.94 -5.65
C TYR A 98 -8.89 5.20 -7.10
N GLN A 99 -8.16 6.30 -7.32
CA GLN A 99 -7.57 6.69 -8.59
C GLN A 99 -6.05 6.82 -8.47
N ALA A 100 -5.33 6.18 -9.38
CA ALA A 100 -3.95 6.52 -9.71
C ALA A 100 -3.99 7.64 -10.76
N ASP A 101 -3.65 8.87 -10.36
CA ASP A 101 -3.79 10.05 -11.21
C ASP A 101 -2.68 10.18 -12.26
N ILE A 102 -3.05 10.76 -13.40
CA ILE A 102 -2.18 11.02 -14.56
C ILE A 102 -2.46 12.43 -15.12
N GLY A 103 -1.43 13.25 -15.21
CA GLY A 103 -1.50 14.59 -15.81
C GLY A 103 -1.95 15.70 -14.86
N ALA A 104 -2.02 16.92 -15.39
CA ALA A 104 -2.39 18.15 -14.69
C ALA A 104 -1.67 18.42 -13.35
N GLY A 105 -0.44 17.93 -13.19
CA GLY A 105 0.34 18.07 -11.96
C GLY A 105 -0.02 17.08 -10.85
N TYR A 106 -0.84 16.07 -11.16
CA TYR A 106 -1.27 15.02 -10.21
C TYR A 106 -0.70 13.63 -10.54
N SER A 107 0.10 13.50 -11.59
CA SER A 107 0.75 12.25 -11.98
C SER A 107 1.42 11.56 -10.78
N GLY A 108 1.24 10.25 -10.67
CA GLY A 108 1.82 9.47 -9.57
C GLY A 108 1.10 9.61 -8.23
N SER A 109 0.04 10.40 -8.14
CA SER A 109 -0.70 10.63 -6.89
C SER A 109 -1.91 9.69 -6.72
N LEU A 110 -2.40 9.60 -5.48
CA LEU A 110 -3.57 8.79 -5.12
C LEU A 110 -4.74 9.68 -4.72
N TYR A 111 -5.82 9.63 -5.51
CA TYR A 111 -7.08 10.32 -5.26
C TYR A 111 -8.20 9.34 -4.88
N ASP A 112 -9.23 9.83 -4.19
CA ASP A 112 -10.40 9.03 -3.82
C ASP A 112 -11.68 9.57 -4.47
N GLU A 113 -11.86 9.16 -5.72
CA GLU A 113 -12.87 9.62 -6.67
C GLU A 113 -14.28 9.35 -6.18
N SER A 114 -15.12 10.39 -6.22
CA SER A 114 -16.54 10.40 -5.82
C SER A 114 -16.91 9.90 -4.40
N ARG A 115 -15.97 9.29 -3.66
CA ARG A 115 -16.16 8.79 -2.29
C ARG A 115 -15.77 9.83 -1.26
N ARG A 116 -14.46 10.10 -1.12
CA ARG A 116 -13.95 11.14 -0.20
C ARG A 116 -13.65 12.46 -0.92
N ARG A 117 -13.53 12.45 -2.25
CA ARG A 117 -13.30 13.63 -3.09
C ARG A 117 -12.08 14.46 -2.67
N ARG A 118 -11.00 13.78 -2.31
CA ARG A 118 -9.73 14.41 -1.89
C ARG A 118 -8.54 13.55 -2.29
N MET A 119 -7.38 14.20 -2.43
CA MET A 119 -6.10 13.49 -2.48
C MET A 119 -5.92 12.74 -1.16
N LEU A 120 -5.63 11.44 -1.24
CA LEU A 120 -5.17 10.65 -0.09
C LEU A 120 -3.67 10.83 0.10
N VAL A 121 -2.93 10.81 -1.01
CA VAL A 121 -1.50 11.11 -1.06
C VAL A 121 -1.21 11.87 -2.34
N GLN A 122 -0.55 13.01 -2.23
CA GLN A 122 -0.04 13.76 -3.38
C GLN A 122 1.45 13.44 -3.54
N ALA A 123 1.86 13.04 -4.75
CA ALA A 123 3.26 12.78 -5.06
C ALA A 123 4.09 14.08 -4.99
N ASP A 124 5.38 13.93 -4.70
CA ASP A 124 6.33 15.04 -4.72
C ASP A 124 6.48 15.60 -6.14
N SER A 125 6.18 16.88 -6.34
CA SER A 125 6.15 17.48 -7.68
C SER A 125 7.53 17.51 -8.34
N ASP A 126 8.60 17.76 -7.58
CA ASP A 126 9.95 17.84 -8.12
C ASP A 126 10.45 16.46 -8.58
N LEU A 127 10.02 15.41 -7.87
CA LEU A 127 10.24 14.03 -8.28
C LEU A 127 9.46 13.70 -9.57
N ILE A 128 8.18 14.07 -9.63
CA ILE A 128 7.35 13.80 -10.81
C ILE A 128 7.89 14.51 -12.06
N ASP A 129 8.33 15.75 -11.93
CA ASP A 129 8.94 16.52 -13.04
C ASP A 129 10.21 15.86 -13.59
N GLN A 130 10.92 15.07 -12.78
CA GLN A 130 12.10 14.30 -13.21
C GLN A 130 11.73 12.95 -13.83
N LEU A 131 10.62 12.34 -13.40
CA LEU A 131 10.21 10.99 -13.79
C LEU A 131 9.34 10.98 -15.03
N GLU A 132 8.29 11.81 -15.06
CA GLU A 132 7.30 11.80 -16.14
C GLU A 132 7.92 12.30 -17.44
N LYS A 133 7.58 11.65 -18.55
CA LYS A 133 7.93 12.09 -19.92
C LYS A 133 6.66 12.61 -20.59
N PRO A 134 6.37 13.93 -20.53
CA PRO A 134 5.13 14.48 -21.04
C PRO A 134 4.93 14.20 -22.53
N GLY A 135 3.74 13.75 -22.93
CA GLY A 135 3.43 13.42 -24.33
C GLY A 135 4.07 12.13 -24.85
N GLU A 136 4.89 11.45 -24.05
CA GLU A 136 5.53 10.17 -24.39
C GLU A 136 4.94 9.02 -23.58
N TRP A 137 5.41 7.80 -23.87
CA TRP A 137 5.03 6.61 -23.13
C TRP A 137 5.74 6.54 -21.78
N ASN A 138 4.96 6.43 -20.71
CA ASN A 138 5.39 6.26 -19.33
C ASN A 138 4.88 4.92 -18.80
N GLN A 139 5.69 4.24 -17.99
CA GLN A 139 5.28 3.04 -17.28
C GLN A 139 4.65 3.43 -15.94
N TYR A 140 3.55 2.78 -15.59
CA TYR A 140 2.86 2.99 -14.32
C TYR A 140 2.53 1.62 -13.72
N GLU A 141 2.71 1.49 -12.41
CA GLU A 141 2.28 0.31 -11.67
C GLU A 141 1.36 0.67 -10.50
N VAL A 142 0.32 -0.15 -10.32
CA VAL A 142 -0.62 -0.08 -9.19
C VAL A 142 -0.57 -1.40 -8.45
N TRP A 143 -0.05 -1.37 -7.23
CA TRP A 143 0.10 -2.55 -6.38
C TRP A 143 -0.86 -2.45 -5.21
N VAL A 144 -1.78 -3.40 -5.12
CA VAL A 144 -2.80 -3.44 -4.06
C VAL A 144 -2.85 -4.81 -3.38
N GLU A 145 -2.48 -4.86 -2.11
CA GLU A 145 -2.33 -6.08 -1.32
C GLU A 145 -2.82 -5.82 0.11
N GLY A 146 -3.84 -6.57 0.57
CA GLY A 146 -4.58 -6.17 1.77
C GLY A 146 -5.07 -4.71 1.67
N PRO A 147 -4.95 -3.90 2.74
CA PRO A 147 -5.26 -2.46 2.74
C PRO A 147 -4.14 -1.58 2.12
N GLN A 148 -3.01 -2.17 1.72
CA GLN A 148 -1.87 -1.41 1.22
C GLN A 148 -2.06 -1.08 -0.27
N VAL A 149 -1.78 0.18 -0.61
CA VAL A 149 -1.73 0.72 -1.97
C VAL A 149 -0.34 1.28 -2.21
N ARG A 150 0.31 0.87 -3.28
CA ARG A 150 1.56 1.47 -3.77
C ARG A 150 1.43 1.83 -5.24
N LEU A 151 1.91 3.01 -5.60
CA LEU A 151 1.95 3.50 -6.97
C LEU A 151 3.40 3.71 -7.39
N PHE A 152 3.71 3.33 -8.63
CA PHE A 152 5.03 3.52 -9.21
C PHE A 152 4.89 4.22 -10.56
N LEU A 153 5.74 5.21 -10.81
CA LEU A 153 5.88 5.88 -12.10
C LEU A 153 7.32 5.69 -12.60
N ASN A 154 7.47 5.11 -13.79
CA ASN A 154 8.77 4.77 -14.39
C ASN A 154 9.70 4.09 -13.37
N GLU A 155 9.23 2.98 -12.80
CA GLU A 155 9.92 2.12 -11.82
C GLU A 155 10.18 2.77 -10.43
N THR A 156 9.78 4.02 -10.23
CA THR A 156 10.02 4.76 -8.98
C THR A 156 8.74 4.87 -8.15
N LEU A 157 8.82 4.51 -6.86
CA LEU A 157 7.70 4.58 -5.91
C LEU A 157 7.28 6.05 -5.68
N THR A 158 6.02 6.39 -5.97
CA THR A 158 5.47 7.73 -5.77
C THR A 158 4.49 7.81 -4.60
N VAL A 159 3.79 6.71 -4.31
CA VAL A 159 2.83 6.61 -3.21
C VAL A 159 3.01 5.29 -2.47
N SER A 160 2.98 5.37 -1.13
CA SER A 160 2.73 4.25 -0.24
C SER A 160 1.65 4.66 0.76
N TYR A 161 0.50 3.99 0.69
CA TYR A 161 -0.70 4.31 1.47
C TYR A 161 -1.28 3.04 2.10
N VAL A 162 -1.82 3.16 3.31
CA VAL A 162 -2.56 2.10 3.99
C VAL A 162 -3.97 2.61 4.28
N GLU A 163 -4.98 1.90 3.79
CA GLU A 163 -6.36 2.20 4.13
C GLU A 163 -6.66 1.77 5.57
N GLU A 164 -7.05 2.73 6.40
CA GLU A 164 -7.33 2.52 7.82
C GLU A 164 -8.83 2.26 8.08
N GLU A 165 -9.71 2.66 7.16
CA GLU A 165 -11.15 2.49 7.34
C GLU A 165 -11.62 1.10 6.90
N GLU A 166 -11.88 0.20 7.86
CA GLU A 166 -12.32 -1.19 7.63
C GLU A 166 -13.58 -1.33 6.75
N ARG A 167 -14.45 -0.31 6.74
CA ARG A 167 -15.69 -0.29 5.93
C ARG A 167 -15.46 -0.16 4.44
N ILE A 168 -14.23 0.12 4.02
CA ILE A 168 -13.88 0.37 2.63
C ILE A 168 -13.65 -0.96 1.93
N GLU A 169 -14.50 -1.26 0.95
CA GLU A 169 -14.38 -2.46 0.12
C GLU A 169 -13.01 -2.52 -0.57
N GLN A 170 -12.37 -3.68 -0.49
CA GLN A 170 -11.02 -3.92 -1.02
C GLN A 170 -11.08 -4.68 -2.35
N THR A 171 -12.27 -4.82 -2.93
CA THR A 171 -12.55 -5.48 -4.20
C THR A 171 -13.31 -4.53 -5.12
N GLY A 172 -12.95 -4.51 -6.40
CA GLY A 172 -13.72 -3.74 -7.37
C GLY A 172 -13.11 -3.75 -8.75
N LYS A 173 -13.68 -2.94 -9.64
CA LYS A 173 -13.26 -2.82 -11.04
C LYS A 173 -11.97 -2.02 -11.15
N ILE A 174 -11.29 -2.23 -12.26
CA ILE A 174 -10.26 -1.33 -12.79
C ILE A 174 -10.93 -0.49 -13.87
N ALA A 175 -10.70 0.82 -13.93
CA ALA A 175 -11.22 1.64 -15.01
C ALA A 175 -10.23 2.69 -15.49
N LEU A 176 -10.13 2.84 -16.81
CA LEU A 176 -9.31 3.88 -17.45
C LEU A 176 -10.15 5.15 -17.54
N GLN A 177 -9.56 6.31 -17.24
CA GLN A 177 -10.25 7.60 -17.25
C GLN A 177 -9.66 8.53 -18.32
N ILE A 178 -10.53 9.29 -18.96
CA ILE A 178 -10.20 10.58 -19.57
C ILE A 178 -11.07 11.67 -18.92
N HIS A 179 -10.45 12.77 -18.48
CA HIS A 179 -11.17 13.87 -17.85
C HIS A 179 -11.92 14.72 -18.88
N GLY A 180 -13.06 15.29 -18.48
CA GLY A 180 -13.82 16.23 -19.28
C GLY A 180 -13.22 17.64 -19.31
N ASN A 181 -13.89 18.55 -19.99
CA ASN A 181 -13.52 19.96 -20.16
C ASN A 181 -12.09 20.15 -20.68
N CYS A 182 -11.66 19.28 -21.58
CA CYS A 182 -10.34 19.34 -22.21
C CYS A 182 -10.37 18.88 -23.67
N LYS A 183 -9.31 19.21 -24.41
CA LYS A 183 -8.98 18.63 -25.72
C LYS A 183 -7.74 17.78 -25.52
N ALA A 184 -7.96 16.49 -25.29
CA ALA A 184 -6.93 15.55 -24.91
C ALA A 184 -7.27 14.13 -25.34
N GLU A 185 -6.22 13.35 -25.54
CA GLU A 185 -6.30 11.90 -25.70
C GLU A 185 -5.31 11.23 -24.77
N ILE A 186 -5.76 10.12 -24.17
CA ILE A 186 -4.92 9.23 -23.39
C ILE A 186 -4.91 7.85 -24.05
N ALA A 187 -3.72 7.30 -24.26
CA ALA A 187 -3.52 5.98 -24.81
C ALA A 187 -2.92 5.05 -23.75
N PHE A 188 -3.37 3.80 -23.70
CA PHE A 188 -2.89 2.78 -22.79
C PHE A 188 -2.49 1.51 -23.56
N ARG A 189 -1.38 0.89 -23.15
CA ARG A 189 -0.94 -0.40 -23.69
C ARG A 189 -0.25 -1.25 -22.63
N ASN A 190 0.05 -2.50 -22.98
CA ASN A 190 0.76 -3.44 -22.11
C ASN A 190 0.09 -3.60 -20.72
N LEU A 191 -1.25 -3.55 -20.67
CA LEU A 191 -2.02 -3.70 -19.43
C LEU A 191 -1.92 -5.16 -18.97
N MET A 192 -1.01 -5.43 -18.05
CA MET A 192 -0.76 -6.74 -17.48
C MET A 192 -1.14 -6.76 -16.00
N LEU A 193 -1.96 -7.73 -15.64
CA LEU A 193 -2.50 -7.90 -14.30
C LEU A 193 -1.98 -9.21 -13.70
N GLU A 194 -1.24 -9.11 -12.61
CA GLU A 194 -0.84 -10.22 -11.74
C GLU A 194 -1.84 -10.28 -10.57
N VAL A 195 -2.68 -11.33 -10.52
CA VAL A 195 -3.57 -11.52 -9.37
C VAL A 195 -2.79 -12.14 -8.22
N LEU A 196 -2.83 -11.48 -7.07
CA LEU A 196 -2.15 -11.92 -5.85
C LEU A 196 -3.10 -12.76 -4.99
N PRO A 197 -2.58 -13.77 -4.26
CA PRO A 197 -3.37 -14.48 -3.28
C PRO A 197 -3.78 -13.55 -2.13
N ASP A 198 -4.79 -13.97 -1.35
CA ASP A 198 -5.08 -13.30 -0.09
C ASP A 198 -3.83 -13.28 0.80
N PRO A 199 -3.48 -12.14 1.42
CA PRO A 199 -2.36 -12.07 2.34
C PRO A 199 -2.59 -13.09 3.46
N VAL A 200 -1.66 -14.03 3.63
CA VAL A 200 -1.64 -14.93 4.79
C VAL A 200 -1.05 -14.14 5.97
N VAL A 201 -1.68 -13.03 6.35
CA VAL A 201 -1.35 -12.31 7.57
C VAL A 201 -2.18 -12.96 8.67
N PRO A 202 -1.55 -13.63 9.66
CA PRO A 202 -2.29 -14.14 10.80
C PRO A 202 -3.02 -12.97 11.45
N PRO A 203 -4.29 -13.12 11.88
CA PRO A 203 -5.01 -12.06 12.56
C PRO A 203 -4.17 -11.44 13.68
N SER A 204 -4.33 -10.14 13.94
CA SER A 204 -3.58 -9.47 15.02
C SER A 204 -3.70 -10.23 16.34
N SER A 205 -4.84 -10.86 16.63
CA SER A 205 -5.01 -11.75 17.79
C SER A 205 -4.06 -12.95 17.81
N VAL A 206 -3.79 -13.59 16.67
CA VAL A 206 -2.83 -14.70 16.53
C VAL A 206 -1.40 -14.20 16.67
N ILE A 207 -1.08 -13.03 16.13
CA ILE A 207 0.24 -12.41 16.29
C ILE A 207 0.46 -12.02 17.76
N SER A 208 -0.46 -11.27 18.36
CA SER A 208 -0.42 -10.84 19.76
C SER A 208 -0.41 -12.02 20.73
N SER A 209 -1.02 -13.16 20.38
CA SER A 209 -0.96 -14.38 21.22
C SER A 209 0.46 -14.87 21.47
N ARG A 210 1.41 -14.58 20.55
CA ARG A 210 2.85 -14.89 20.74
C ARG A 210 3.49 -14.05 21.84
N PHE A 211 2.92 -12.87 22.13
CA PHE A 211 3.39 -11.97 23.16
C PHE A 211 2.64 -12.13 24.48
N GLY A 212 1.39 -12.60 24.45
CA GLY A 212 0.53 -12.86 25.60
C GLY A 212 -0.74 -12.01 25.58
N GLU A 213 -1.62 -12.17 26.57
CA GLU A 213 -2.78 -11.28 26.73
C GLU A 213 -2.33 -9.96 27.35
N GLY A 214 -2.51 -8.86 26.61
CA GLY A 214 -2.03 -7.55 27.05
C GLY A 214 -2.78 -7.02 28.27
N GLN A 215 -2.05 -6.71 29.32
CA GLN A 215 -2.60 -6.07 30.51
C GLN A 215 -2.34 -4.56 30.44
N SER A 216 -3.39 -3.75 30.53
CA SER A 216 -3.25 -2.30 30.64
C SER A 216 -2.71 -1.94 32.02
N ARG A 217 -1.43 -1.57 32.11
CA ARG A 217 -0.81 -0.99 33.31
C ARG A 217 -0.49 0.48 33.07
N LYS A 218 -0.56 1.29 34.13
CA LYS A 218 -0.08 2.68 34.07
C LYS A 218 1.45 2.66 33.88
N PRO A 219 2.01 3.45 32.95
CA PRO A 219 3.45 3.57 32.80
C PRO A 219 4.10 4.08 34.09
N HIS A 220 5.28 3.57 34.41
CA HIS A 220 6.11 4.16 35.46
C HIS A 220 6.72 5.48 34.97
N PRO A 221 6.98 6.45 35.87
CA PRO A 221 7.74 7.64 35.52
C PRO A 221 9.15 7.26 35.03
N PRO A 222 9.81 8.13 34.24
CA PRO A 222 11.19 7.91 33.81
C PRO A 222 12.15 7.85 35.02
N PHE A 223 13.29 7.16 34.85
CA PHE A 223 14.34 7.08 35.87
C PHE A 223 14.91 8.47 36.18
N GLU A 224 15.29 8.71 37.43
CA GLU A 224 16.01 9.93 37.81
C GLU A 224 17.51 9.76 37.50
N GLY A 225 18.06 10.63 36.64
CA GLY A 225 19.48 10.60 36.26
C GLY A 225 19.80 9.68 35.07
N VAL A 226 21.07 9.29 34.93
CA VAL A 226 21.58 8.43 33.84
C VAL A 226 21.80 6.97 34.26
N THR A 227 21.48 6.64 35.51
CA THR A 227 21.65 5.29 36.04
C THR A 227 20.33 4.54 35.92
N PHE A 228 20.36 3.37 35.31
CA PHE A 228 19.22 2.47 35.30
C PHE A 228 19.01 1.86 36.70
N GLU A 229 17.87 2.17 37.33
CA GLU A 229 17.46 1.53 38.58
C GLU A 229 16.24 0.63 38.32
N PRO A 230 16.35 -0.69 38.51
CA PRO A 230 15.26 -1.62 38.24
C PRO A 230 14.08 -1.37 39.20
N LEU A 231 12.86 -1.57 38.70
CA LEU A 231 11.68 -1.63 39.56
C LEU A 231 11.77 -2.84 40.49
N GLN A 232 11.11 -2.77 41.65
CA GLN A 232 11.05 -3.90 42.59
C GLN A 232 10.30 -5.11 41.99
N GLU A 233 9.36 -4.85 41.08
CA GLU A 233 8.62 -5.82 40.27
C GLU A 233 8.27 -5.22 38.91
N GLY A 234 8.21 -6.06 37.86
CA GLY A 234 7.90 -5.59 36.51
C GLY A 234 8.45 -6.49 35.41
N ARG A 235 8.31 -6.04 34.17
CA ARG A 235 8.98 -6.65 33.02
C ARG A 235 9.71 -5.60 32.20
N LEU A 236 11.02 -5.77 32.12
CA LEU A 236 11.86 -5.01 31.19
C LEU A 236 11.87 -5.72 29.85
N VAL A 237 11.43 -5.00 28.82
CA VAL A 237 11.55 -5.39 27.43
C VAL A 237 12.67 -4.57 26.82
N TRP A 238 13.54 -5.20 26.03
CA TRP A 238 14.45 -4.46 25.17
C TRP A 238 14.20 -4.76 23.70
N VAL A 239 14.48 -3.74 22.90
CA VAL A 239 14.38 -3.74 21.45
C VAL A 239 15.67 -3.13 20.91
N GLY A 240 16.17 -3.61 19.79
CA GLY A 240 17.43 -3.14 19.24
C GLY A 240 17.78 -3.83 17.93
N GLN A 241 18.79 -3.27 17.25
CA GLN A 241 19.32 -3.75 15.98
C GLN A 241 20.16 -5.03 16.14
N GLU A 242 21.04 -5.33 15.17
CA GLU A 242 21.76 -6.62 15.00
C GLU A 242 22.38 -7.14 16.30
N ASN A 243 22.99 -6.27 17.10
CA ASN A 243 23.60 -6.69 18.36
C ASN A 243 22.58 -7.23 19.38
N ALA A 244 21.37 -6.66 19.44
CA ALA A 244 20.32 -7.15 20.33
C ALA A 244 19.70 -8.47 19.84
N VAL A 245 19.73 -8.70 18.52
CA VAL A 245 19.32 -9.97 17.89
C VAL A 245 20.33 -11.07 18.19
N MET A 246 21.62 -10.78 18.05
CA MET A 246 22.70 -11.72 18.41
C MET A 246 22.65 -12.13 19.88
N GLU A 247 22.41 -11.17 20.78
CA GLU A 247 22.28 -11.45 22.22
C GLU A 247 21.06 -12.34 22.54
N GLN A 248 19.99 -12.27 21.72
CA GLN A 248 18.81 -13.13 21.87
C GLN A 248 19.13 -14.61 21.67
N GLU A 249 20.00 -14.96 20.71
CA GLU A 249 20.34 -16.37 20.42
C GLU A 249 21.01 -17.05 21.63
N HIS A 250 21.78 -16.29 22.39
CA HIS A 250 22.56 -16.80 23.50
C HIS A 250 21.88 -16.61 24.85
N GLY A 251 20.88 -15.72 24.94
CA GLY A 251 20.19 -15.38 26.19
C GLY A 251 21.13 -14.80 27.25
N PHE A 252 22.31 -14.34 26.84
CA PHE A 252 23.38 -13.93 27.74
C PHE A 252 23.01 -12.66 28.48
N PHE A 253 22.46 -11.69 27.76
CA PHE A 253 21.95 -10.46 28.36
C PHE A 253 20.78 -10.70 29.32
N GLU A 254 19.80 -11.56 28.99
CA GLU A 254 18.74 -11.99 29.93
C GLU A 254 19.34 -12.55 31.23
N ALA A 255 20.31 -13.46 31.11
CA ALA A 255 20.94 -14.12 32.25
C ALA A 255 21.74 -13.14 33.11
N LEU A 256 22.47 -12.21 32.48
CA LEU A 256 23.23 -11.17 33.15
C LEU A 256 22.30 -10.24 33.95
N MET A 257 21.19 -9.83 33.35
CA MET A 257 20.18 -8.99 33.99
C MET A 257 19.48 -9.71 35.15
N GLN A 258 19.09 -10.97 34.97
CA GLN A 258 18.53 -11.79 36.06
C GLN A 258 19.50 -11.92 37.23
N THR A 259 20.79 -12.09 36.94
CA THR A 259 21.83 -12.22 37.97
C THR A 259 22.05 -10.89 38.69
N ALA A 260 22.21 -9.80 37.95
CA ALA A 260 22.44 -8.46 38.49
C ALA A 260 21.27 -7.98 39.38
N PHE A 261 20.06 -8.42 39.06
CA PHE A 261 18.82 -8.00 39.73
C PHE A 261 18.09 -9.16 40.41
N ALA A 262 18.82 -10.17 40.88
CA ALA A 262 18.26 -11.38 41.49
C ALA A 262 17.41 -11.12 42.74
N SER A 263 17.60 -9.99 43.42
CA SER A 263 16.79 -9.56 44.57
C SER A 263 15.46 -8.92 44.18
N SER A 264 15.27 -8.57 42.90
CA SER A 264 14.04 -8.02 42.36
C SER A 264 13.10 -9.13 41.85
N ARG A 265 11.81 -8.82 41.67
CA ARG A 265 10.85 -9.68 40.96
C ARG A 265 10.73 -9.31 39.48
N MET A 266 11.79 -8.73 38.91
CA MET A 266 11.81 -8.36 37.51
C MET A 266 11.85 -9.60 36.61
N THR A 267 11.11 -9.53 35.52
CA THR A 267 11.26 -10.44 34.38
C THR A 267 11.86 -9.68 33.22
N PHE A 268 12.59 -10.39 32.37
CA PHE A 268 13.38 -9.83 31.28
C PHE A 268 12.98 -10.53 29.99
N ARG A 269 12.77 -9.76 28.91
CA ARG A 269 12.35 -10.31 27.63
C ARG A 269 12.97 -9.54 26.47
N SER A 270 13.77 -10.22 25.64
CA SER A 270 14.12 -9.70 24.33
C SER A 270 12.91 -9.66 23.41
N MET A 271 12.75 -8.52 22.75
CA MET A 271 11.94 -8.37 21.54
C MET A 271 12.83 -7.87 20.39
N ALA A 272 14.12 -8.19 20.35
CA ALA A 272 14.91 -7.93 19.14
C ALA A 272 14.42 -8.79 17.96
N TRP A 273 14.64 -8.34 16.72
CA TRP A 273 14.29 -9.09 15.52
C TRP A 273 15.25 -8.79 14.37
N GLU A 274 15.64 -9.83 13.61
CA GLU A 274 16.54 -9.70 12.45
C GLU A 274 16.06 -8.66 11.43
N GLY A 275 14.74 -8.50 11.26
CA GLY A 275 14.18 -7.50 10.34
C GLY A 275 14.27 -6.05 10.83
N ASP A 276 14.63 -5.82 12.10
CA ASP A 276 15.00 -4.49 12.61
C ASP A 276 16.41 -4.07 12.11
N THR A 277 17.04 -4.87 11.23
CA THR A 277 18.38 -4.64 10.67
C THR A 277 18.35 -4.71 9.14
N VAL A 278 19.24 -3.93 8.49
CA VAL A 278 19.68 -3.89 7.07
C VAL A 278 18.61 -3.85 5.96
N TYR A 279 17.39 -4.31 6.18
CA TYR A 279 16.31 -4.41 5.19
C TYR A 279 15.12 -3.47 5.46
N GLU A 280 15.19 -2.62 6.50
CA GLU A 280 14.13 -1.66 6.89
C GLU A 280 12.72 -2.27 6.85
N GLN A 281 12.57 -3.52 7.30
CA GLN A 281 11.24 -4.13 7.36
C GLN A 281 10.52 -3.57 8.58
N TRP A 282 9.54 -2.71 8.34
CA TRP A 282 8.75 -2.10 9.40
C TRP A 282 7.97 -3.19 10.13
N ARG A 283 8.30 -3.41 11.41
CA ARG A 283 7.70 -4.44 12.25
C ARG A 283 6.17 -4.37 12.28
N ASP A 284 5.62 -3.16 12.17
CA ASP A 284 4.18 -2.89 12.13
C ASP A 284 3.48 -3.57 10.94
N LEU A 285 4.17 -3.78 9.81
CA LEU A 285 3.61 -4.43 8.61
C LEU A 285 3.30 -5.92 8.84
N HIS A 286 4.04 -6.58 9.72
CA HIS A 286 3.95 -8.04 9.91
C HIS A 286 3.53 -8.45 11.32
N PHE A 287 3.68 -7.57 12.32
CA PHE A 287 3.45 -7.89 13.73
C PHE A 287 2.47 -6.94 14.43
N GLY A 288 1.87 -5.99 13.70
CA GLY A 288 0.97 -4.98 14.27
C GLY A 288 1.70 -3.88 15.05
N PRO A 289 1.01 -2.85 15.53
CA PRO A 289 1.63 -1.63 16.04
C PRO A 289 2.34 -1.83 17.40
N TRP A 290 3.47 -1.14 17.59
CA TRP A 290 4.27 -1.16 18.83
C TRP A 290 3.48 -1.08 20.16
N PRO A 291 2.50 -0.17 20.34
CA PRO A 291 1.76 -0.09 21.59
C PRO A 291 1.00 -1.38 21.94
N GLU A 292 0.51 -2.11 20.95
CA GLU A 292 -0.18 -3.39 21.19
C GLU A 292 0.79 -4.49 21.58
N GLN A 293 1.93 -4.56 20.89
CA GLN A 293 2.97 -5.55 21.21
C GLN A 293 3.54 -5.34 22.62
N LEU A 294 3.83 -4.09 23.02
CA LEU A 294 4.34 -3.77 24.35
C LEU A 294 3.30 -4.06 25.45
N ARG A 295 2.01 -3.81 25.18
CA ARG A 295 0.91 -4.20 26.08
C ARG A 295 0.82 -5.71 26.22
N ALA A 296 0.84 -6.45 25.10
CA ALA A 296 0.80 -7.91 25.05
C ALA A 296 1.99 -8.52 25.81
N ALA A 297 3.18 -7.94 25.66
CA ALA A 297 4.37 -8.32 26.40
C ALA A 297 4.32 -7.90 27.87
N THR A 298 3.28 -7.21 28.36
CA THR A 298 3.18 -6.65 29.71
C THR A 298 4.40 -5.80 30.10
N CYS A 299 4.92 -5.03 29.14
CA CYS A 299 6.12 -4.20 29.31
C CYS A 299 5.87 -3.09 30.34
N SER A 300 6.70 -3.03 31.39
CA SER A 300 6.73 -1.91 32.33
C SER A 300 7.87 -0.94 32.05
N THR A 301 8.91 -1.42 31.37
CA THR A 301 10.12 -0.65 31.04
C THR A 301 10.62 -1.08 29.66
N LEU A 302 10.81 -0.11 28.76
CA LEU A 302 11.37 -0.33 27.43
C LEU A 302 12.80 0.19 27.38
N LEU A 303 13.75 -0.68 27.03
CA LEU A 303 15.13 -0.31 26.71
C LEU A 303 15.30 -0.33 25.19
N VAL A 304 15.73 0.80 24.61
CA VAL A 304 15.91 0.96 23.17
C VAL A 304 17.40 1.12 22.89
N GLN A 305 17.94 0.27 22.02
CA GLN A 305 19.30 0.36 21.50
C GLN A 305 19.33 0.97 20.10
#